data_AF-A0A9R1W487-F1
#
_entry.id   AF-A0A9R1W487-F1
#
_cell.length_a   1.000
_cell.length_b   1.000
_cell.length_c   1.000
_cell.angle_alpha   90.00
_cell.angle_beta   90.00
_cell.angle_gamma   90.00
#
_symmetry.space_group_name_H-M   'P 1'
#
loop_
_entity.id
_entity.type
_entity.pdbx_description
1 polymer ?
#
loop_
_entity_poly.entity_id
_entity_poly.type
_entity_poly.pdbx_seq_one_letter_code
_entity_poly.pdbx_strand_id
1 'polypeptide(L)'
;MGLYRYRLGDVVEVAGFYKETPKLNFLCRRKLILTINIDKNTEKDLQLAVQKGSQPLIKAQAELVDFTSHADISNHPGHYIVYWEIKGEVNDQILGQCCKDIDAAFVDYGYVVSRKTNSIGPLELCIVERGTFKKIMEHFIGNGATMSQFKTPRCTTNQALLKILNLYTVKRFYSTTYK
;
A
#
# COMPACT_ATOMS: atom_id res chain seq x y z
N MET A 1 -22.13 14.82 33.32
CA MET A 1 -20.89 14.11 32.93
C MET A 1 -21.24 13.13 31.83
N GLY A 2 -21.07 13.56 30.58
CA GLY A 2 -21.68 12.95 29.39
C GLY A 2 -20.85 11.81 28.79
N LEU A 3 -21.50 10.68 28.54
CA LEU A 3 -20.97 9.58 27.75
C LEU A 3 -21.36 9.80 26.28
N TYR A 4 -20.41 10.25 25.47
CA TYR A 4 -20.61 10.35 24.03
C TYR A 4 -20.58 8.96 23.39
N ARG A 5 -21.74 8.50 22.94
CA ARG A 5 -21.89 7.35 22.04
C ARG A 5 -21.42 7.75 20.64
N TYR A 6 -20.34 7.15 20.15
CA TYR A 6 -19.91 7.31 18.76
C TYR A 6 -20.59 6.24 17.88
N ARG A 7 -21.76 6.57 17.32
CA ARG A 7 -22.27 5.91 16.10
C ARG A 7 -21.77 6.73 14.93
N LEU A 8 -21.01 6.12 14.02
CA LEU A 8 -20.76 6.70 12.70
C LEU A 8 -20.90 5.63 11.61
N GLY A 9 -22.11 5.09 11.53
CA GLY A 9 -22.71 4.79 10.24
C GLY A 9 -23.50 6.04 9.85
N ASP A 10 -23.01 6.79 8.87
CA ASP A 10 -23.81 7.27 7.75
C ASP A 10 -22.94 7.94 6.68
N VAL A 11 -23.50 7.95 5.48
CA VAL A 11 -23.02 8.52 4.23
C VAL A 11 -23.48 9.97 4.17
N VAL A 12 -22.63 10.88 3.69
CA VAL A 12 -23.08 12.17 3.18
C VAL A 12 -22.31 12.45 1.89
N GLU A 13 -23.07 12.56 0.79
CA GLU A 13 -22.65 13.15 -0.47
C GLU A 13 -23.10 14.61 -0.47
N VAL A 14 -22.18 15.55 -0.65
CA VAL A 14 -22.47 16.90 -1.17
C VAL A 14 -21.32 17.33 -2.08
N ALA A 15 -21.68 17.63 -3.32
CA ALA A 15 -20.82 18.05 -4.41
C ALA A 15 -20.16 19.42 -4.16
N GLY A 16 -18.88 19.56 -4.52
CA GLY A 16 -18.18 20.85 -4.53
C GLY A 16 -16.71 20.74 -4.93
N PHE A 17 -16.34 21.46 -5.99
CA PHE A 17 -14.95 21.65 -6.43
C PHE A 17 -14.22 22.63 -5.51
N TYR A 18 -12.99 22.31 -5.12
CA TYR A 18 -12.09 23.30 -4.50
C TYR A 18 -10.63 23.07 -4.94
N LYS A 19 -10.16 24.04 -5.74
CA LYS A 19 -8.78 24.52 -5.95
C LYS A 19 -7.64 23.49 -5.94
N GLU A 20 -7.21 23.11 -7.15
CA GLU A 20 -5.83 22.73 -7.57
C GLU A 20 -5.03 21.76 -6.70
N THR A 21 -5.70 20.98 -5.85
CA THR A 21 -5.08 19.92 -5.07
C THR A 21 -5.66 18.60 -5.56
N PRO A 22 -4.85 17.67 -6.11
CA PRO A 22 -5.36 16.36 -6.46
C PRO A 22 -5.86 15.68 -5.18
N LYS A 23 -7.19 15.48 -5.11
CA LYS A 23 -7.82 14.71 -4.04
C LYS A 23 -7.45 13.25 -4.28
N LEU A 24 -6.47 12.75 -3.53
CA LEU A 24 -6.23 11.32 -3.41
C LEU A 24 -7.51 10.68 -2.85
N ASN A 25 -8.32 10.11 -3.75
CA ASN A 25 -9.53 9.38 -3.38
C ASN A 25 -9.13 8.01 -2.83
N PHE A 26 -8.57 7.98 -1.62
CA PHE A 26 -8.45 6.75 -0.85
C PHE A 26 -9.84 6.34 -0.35
N LEU A 27 -10.62 5.68 -1.21
CA LEU A 27 -11.91 5.09 -0.87
C LEU A 27 -11.73 3.84 0.01
N CYS A 28 -11.15 3.99 1.21
CA CYS A 28 -11.09 2.91 2.20
C CYS A 28 -12.37 2.89 3.06
N ARG A 29 -13.11 1.77 3.01
CA ARG A 29 -14.13 1.43 4.03
C ARG A 29 -14.16 -0.08 4.26
N ARG A 30 -13.33 -0.57 5.18
CA ARG A 30 -13.59 -1.65 6.14
C ARG A 30 -12.26 -2.01 6.80
N LYS A 31 -12.21 -1.94 8.13
CA LYS A 31 -11.10 -2.41 8.95
C LYS A 31 -11.04 -3.94 8.85
N LEU A 32 -10.17 -4.47 8.01
CA LEU A 32 -9.65 -5.82 8.17
C LEU A 32 -8.37 -5.67 8.98
N ILE A 33 -8.38 -6.13 10.24
CA ILE A 33 -7.16 -6.18 11.05
C ILE A 33 -6.36 -7.37 10.52
N LEU A 34 -5.51 -7.12 9.54
CA LEU A 34 -4.50 -8.07 9.12
C LEU A 34 -3.27 -7.82 10.00
N THR A 35 -3.08 -8.67 11.00
CA THR A 35 -1.86 -8.69 11.81
C THR A 35 -0.72 -9.15 10.92
N ILE A 36 0.24 -8.26 10.66
CA ILE A 36 1.37 -8.57 9.79
C ILE A 36 2.42 -9.30 10.63
N ASN A 37 2.61 -10.59 10.38
CA ASN A 37 3.42 -11.51 11.22
C ASN A 37 4.95 -11.39 11.04
N ILE A 38 5.49 -10.20 10.73
CA ILE A 38 6.96 -9.96 10.75
C ILE A 38 7.34 -8.98 11.86
N ASP A 39 6.42 -8.12 12.30
CA ASP A 39 6.60 -7.18 13.41
C ASP A 39 5.24 -6.76 13.99
N LYS A 40 5.16 -5.61 14.67
CA LYS A 40 3.91 -5.09 15.28
C LYS A 40 3.19 -4.04 14.42
N ASN A 41 3.64 -3.78 13.19
CA ASN A 41 3.04 -2.78 12.32
C ASN A 41 1.61 -3.18 11.93
N THR A 42 0.72 -2.20 11.99
CA THR A 42 -0.67 -2.35 11.60
C THR A 42 -0.90 -1.94 10.15
N GLU A 43 -2.05 -2.32 9.59
CA GLU A 43 -2.48 -1.82 8.28
C GLU A 43 -2.48 -0.27 8.21
N LYS A 44 -2.75 0.41 9.34
CA LYS A 44 -2.74 1.87 9.39
C LYS A 44 -1.32 2.45 9.28
N ASP A 45 -0.35 1.81 9.90
CA ASP A 45 1.05 2.24 9.84
C ASP A 45 1.57 2.12 8.41
N LEU A 46 1.22 1.02 7.74
CA LEU A 46 1.49 0.85 6.31
C LEU A 46 0.80 1.92 5.44
N GLN A 47 -0.48 2.21 5.68
CA GLN A 47 -1.18 3.27 4.94
C GLN A 47 -0.48 4.62 5.10
N LEU A 48 -0.07 4.97 6.32
CA LEU A 48 0.65 6.19 6.61
C LEU A 48 2.04 6.20 5.93
N ALA A 49 2.74 5.07 5.94
CA ALA A 49 4.04 4.92 5.28
C ALA A 49 3.92 5.12 3.76
N VAL A 50 2.91 4.52 3.12
CA VAL A 50 2.62 4.72 1.69
C VAL A 50 2.21 6.16 1.40
N GLN A 51 1.40 6.79 2.25
CA GLN A 51 1.01 8.19 2.09
C GLN A 51 2.23 9.14 2.13
N LYS A 52 3.17 8.89 3.06
CA LYS A 52 4.41 9.66 3.16
C LYS A 52 5.34 9.37 1.98
N GLY A 53 5.53 8.09 1.65
CA GLY A 53 6.43 7.68 0.58
C GLY A 53 5.96 8.03 -0.83
N SER A 54 4.66 8.30 -1.02
CA SER A 54 4.11 8.72 -2.32
C SER A 54 4.20 10.23 -2.58
N GLN A 55 4.61 11.05 -1.61
CA GLN A 55 4.75 12.50 -1.79
C GLN A 55 5.66 12.90 -2.96
N PRO A 56 6.78 12.21 -3.25
CA PRO A 56 7.62 12.52 -4.42
C PRO A 56 6.88 12.39 -5.77
N LEU A 57 5.82 11.57 -5.86
CA LEU A 57 5.04 11.39 -7.10
C LEU A 57 4.34 12.68 -7.53
N ILE A 58 3.92 13.51 -6.58
CA ILE A 58 3.23 14.78 -6.84
C ILE A 58 4.11 15.70 -7.69
N LYS A 59 5.41 15.76 -7.39
CA LYS A 59 6.39 16.57 -8.13
C LYS A 59 6.59 16.05 -9.56
N ALA A 60 6.38 14.77 -9.79
CA ALA A 60 6.45 14.12 -11.09
C ALA A 60 5.14 14.16 -11.88
N GLN A 61 4.11 14.87 -11.39
CA GLN A 61 2.76 14.86 -11.98
C GLN A 61 2.17 13.44 -12.12
N ALA A 62 2.57 12.54 -11.22
CA ALA A 62 2.10 11.17 -11.15
C ALA A 62 1.22 10.95 -9.92
N GLU A 63 0.37 9.93 -9.99
CA GLU A 63 -0.63 9.61 -8.98
C GLU A 63 -0.55 8.13 -8.62
N LEU A 64 -0.60 7.82 -7.33
CA LEU A 64 -0.80 6.46 -6.84
C LEU A 64 -2.29 6.11 -7.01
N VAL A 65 -2.61 5.19 -7.92
CA VAL A 65 -3.97 4.77 -8.25
C VAL A 65 -4.51 3.82 -7.18
N ASP A 66 -3.76 2.76 -6.88
CA ASP A 66 -4.08 1.82 -5.82
C ASP A 66 -2.81 1.10 -5.34
N PHE A 67 -2.90 0.46 -4.17
CA PHE A 67 -1.80 -0.30 -3.61
C PHE A 67 -2.26 -1.46 -2.74
N THR A 68 -1.40 -2.45 -2.62
CA THR A 68 -1.47 -3.51 -1.61
C THR A 68 -0.07 -3.85 -1.14
N SER A 69 0.04 -4.75 -0.16
CA SER A 69 1.32 -5.17 0.37
C SER A 69 1.29 -6.64 0.77
N HIS A 70 2.48 -7.18 0.98
CA HIS A 70 2.70 -8.52 1.44
C HIS A 70 3.90 -8.55 2.38
N ALA A 71 3.75 -9.30 3.46
CA ALA A 71 4.85 -9.69 4.32
C ALA A 71 5.42 -11.01 3.79
N ASP A 72 6.52 -10.95 3.04
CA ASP A 72 7.17 -12.13 2.49
C ASP A 72 8.12 -12.74 3.52
N ILE A 73 7.77 -13.94 3.98
CA ILE A 73 8.56 -14.74 4.91
C ILE A 73 9.15 -16.00 4.25
N SER A 74 9.04 -16.11 2.92
CA SER A 74 9.60 -17.24 2.18
C SER A 74 11.13 -17.23 2.17
N ASN A 75 11.73 -16.04 2.25
CA ASN A 75 13.17 -15.82 2.37
C ASN A 75 13.57 -15.44 3.79
N HIS A 76 14.84 -15.64 4.14
CA HIS A 76 15.42 -15.20 5.41
C HIS A 76 16.60 -14.23 5.16
N PRO A 77 16.55 -12.99 5.69
CA PRO A 77 15.43 -12.42 6.45
C PRO A 77 14.21 -12.15 5.56
N GLY A 78 13.00 -12.30 6.12
CA GLY A 78 11.76 -11.91 5.45
C GLY A 78 11.67 -10.38 5.29
N HIS A 79 10.87 -9.89 4.36
CA HIS A 79 10.76 -8.47 4.06
C HIS A 79 9.35 -8.06 3.65
N TYR A 80 9.10 -6.75 3.70
CA TYR A 80 7.87 -6.15 3.20
C TYR A 80 7.96 -5.93 1.70
N ILE A 81 6.90 -6.32 0.98
CA ILE A 81 6.70 -5.98 -0.43
C ILE A 81 5.48 -5.07 -0.53
N VAL A 82 5.62 -3.92 -1.18
CA VAL A 82 4.54 -2.97 -1.45
C VAL A 82 4.33 -2.89 -2.95
N TYR A 83 3.09 -3.13 -3.41
CA TYR A 83 2.74 -3.09 -4.82
C TYR A 83 1.95 -1.82 -5.13
N TRP A 84 2.43 -1.02 -6.08
CA TRP A 84 1.81 0.24 -6.49
C TRP A 84 1.38 0.19 -7.96
N GLU A 85 0.13 0.56 -8.20
CA GLU A 85 -0.32 0.94 -9.54
C GLU A 85 -0.28 2.46 -9.65
N ILE A 86 0.45 2.98 -10.63
CA ILE A 86 0.67 4.42 -10.80
C ILE A 86 0.12 4.92 -12.13
N LYS A 87 -0.44 6.13 -12.10
CA LYS A 87 -0.82 6.90 -13.28
C LYS A 87 0.19 8.02 -13.48
N GLY A 88 0.65 8.21 -14.71
CA GLY A 88 1.80 9.06 -15.04
C GLY A 88 3.08 8.26 -15.32
N GLU A 89 4.09 8.94 -15.84
CA GLU A 89 5.43 8.38 -16.04
C GLU A 89 6.35 8.89 -14.95
N VAL A 90 7.06 7.97 -14.28
CA VAL A 90 7.93 8.30 -13.15
C VAL A 90 9.29 7.69 -13.40
N ASN A 91 10.33 8.49 -13.23
CA ASN A 91 11.70 8.01 -13.36
C ASN A 91 12.08 7.07 -12.21
N ASP A 92 13.07 6.22 -12.44
CA ASP A 92 13.49 5.20 -11.48
C ASP A 92 14.11 5.81 -10.23
N GLN A 93 14.68 7.02 -10.33
CA GLN A 93 15.25 7.73 -9.19
C GLN A 93 14.17 8.15 -8.18
N ILE A 94 13.03 8.66 -8.65
CA ILE A 94 11.91 9.05 -7.79
C ILE A 94 11.26 7.81 -7.19
N LEU A 95 11.10 6.72 -7.95
CA LEU A 95 10.56 5.47 -7.42
C LEU A 95 11.49 4.84 -6.36
N GLY A 96 12.80 4.90 -6.59
CA GLY A 96 13.80 4.52 -5.58
C GLY A 96 13.73 5.38 -4.33
N GLN A 97 13.51 6.69 -4.47
CA GLN A 97 13.30 7.59 -3.33
C GLN A 97 11.99 7.27 -2.59
N CYS A 98 10.89 7.04 -3.30
CA CYS A 98 9.63 6.58 -2.72
C CYS A 98 9.85 5.31 -1.90
N CYS A 99 10.58 4.32 -2.42
CA CYS A 99 10.89 3.09 -1.70
C CYS A 99 11.61 3.35 -0.36
N LYS A 100 12.59 4.26 -0.36
CA LYS A 100 13.31 4.66 0.87
C LYS A 100 12.42 5.40 1.85
N ASP A 101 11.58 6.29 1.34
CA ASP A 101 10.66 7.10 2.15
C ASP A 101 9.58 6.24 2.81
N ILE A 102 9.09 5.18 2.13
CA ILE A 102 8.18 4.20 2.73
C ILE A 102 8.90 3.45 3.86
N ASP A 103 10.10 2.91 3.61
CA ASP A 103 10.89 2.16 4.60
C ASP A 103 11.19 3.04 5.84
N ALA A 104 11.56 4.30 5.63
CA ALA A 104 11.84 5.25 6.71
C ALA A 104 10.59 5.72 7.49
N ALA A 105 9.40 5.60 6.89
CA ALA A 105 8.17 6.09 7.49
C ALA A 105 7.59 5.15 8.57
N PHE A 106 8.05 3.91 8.64
CA PHE A 106 7.77 3.01 9.74
C PHE A 106 8.51 3.47 11.00
N VAL A 107 7.77 4.07 11.93
CA VAL A 107 8.32 4.65 13.17
C VAL A 107 8.36 3.66 14.34
N ASP A 108 7.78 2.46 14.17
CA ASP A 108 7.84 1.43 15.20
C ASP A 108 9.29 1.04 15.50
N TYR A 109 9.65 1.09 16.78
CA TYR A 109 11.02 0.81 17.22
C TYR A 109 11.46 -0.62 16.85
N GLY A 110 10.55 -1.60 16.92
CA GLY A 110 10.82 -2.98 16.55
C GLY A 110 11.18 -3.12 15.07
N TYR A 111 10.44 -2.46 14.19
CA TYR A 111 10.76 -2.42 12.76
C TYR A 111 12.14 -1.80 12.50
N VAL A 112 12.40 -0.61 13.06
CA VAL A 112 13.66 0.12 12.84
C VAL A 112 14.87 -0.69 13.31
N VAL A 113 14.79 -1.30 14.50
CA VAL A 113 15.86 -2.16 15.01
C VAL A 113 16.04 -3.37 14.10
N SER A 114 14.96 -4.06 13.74
CA SER A 114 15.03 -5.28 12.93
C SER A 114 15.58 -5.02 11.52
N ARG A 115 15.27 -3.87 10.93
CA ARG A 115 15.87 -3.42 9.65
C ARG A 115 17.36 -3.12 9.78
N LYS A 116 17.79 -2.49 10.87
CA LYS A 116 19.22 -2.20 11.15
C LYS A 116 20.04 -3.44 11.48
N THR A 117 19.45 -4.43 12.16
CA THR A 117 20.11 -5.70 12.50
C THR A 117 19.98 -6.76 11.40
N ASN A 118 19.39 -6.43 10.25
CA ASN A 118 19.10 -7.35 9.14
C ASN A 118 18.22 -8.56 9.55
N SER A 119 17.42 -8.43 10.59
CA SER A 119 16.39 -9.41 10.97
C SER A 119 15.14 -9.27 10.09
N ILE A 120 14.90 -8.07 9.53
CA ILE A 120 13.96 -7.81 8.44
C ILE A 120 14.76 -7.30 7.24
N GLY A 121 14.56 -7.93 6.09
CA GLY A 121 15.20 -7.57 4.83
C GLY A 121 14.75 -6.20 4.29
N PRO A 122 15.41 -5.68 3.25
CA PRO A 122 15.05 -4.40 2.65
C PRO A 122 13.62 -4.41 2.13
N LEU A 123 12.86 -3.36 2.46
CA LEU A 123 11.53 -3.15 1.88
C LEU A 123 11.63 -3.12 0.35
N GLU A 124 10.75 -3.85 -0.30
CA GLU A 124 10.64 -3.94 -1.75
C GLU A 124 9.42 -3.14 -2.22
N LEU A 125 9.63 -2.23 -3.17
CA LEU A 125 8.57 -1.53 -3.88
C LEU A 125 8.45 -2.11 -5.30
N CYS A 126 7.30 -2.72 -5.58
CA CYS A 126 6.93 -3.26 -6.88
C CYS A 126 5.97 -2.31 -7.59
N ILE A 127 6.31 -1.90 -8.80
CA ILE A 127 5.39 -1.14 -9.67
C ILE A 127 4.69 -2.12 -10.59
N VAL A 128 3.37 -2.11 -10.59
CA VAL A 128 2.55 -2.97 -11.46
C VAL A 128 2.03 -2.22 -12.67
N GLU A 129 1.68 -2.95 -13.74
CA GLU A 129 1.03 -2.39 -14.93
C GLU A 129 -0.26 -1.65 -14.58
N ARG A 130 -0.59 -0.62 -15.36
CA ARG A 130 -1.88 0.06 -15.27
C ARG A 130 -3.03 -0.91 -15.56
N GLY A 131 -4.08 -0.84 -14.75
CA GLY A 131 -5.23 -1.75 -14.79
C GLY A 131 -5.01 -3.07 -14.05
N THR A 132 -3.89 -3.29 -13.37
CA THR A 132 -3.65 -4.53 -12.62
C THR A 132 -4.68 -4.74 -11.53
N PHE A 133 -5.00 -3.72 -10.72
CA PHE A 133 -6.02 -3.86 -9.67
C PHE A 133 -7.43 -4.04 -10.23
N LYS A 134 -7.71 -3.48 -11.43
CA LYS A 134 -8.95 -3.76 -12.16
C LYS A 134 -9.03 -5.23 -12.58
N LYS A 135 -7.96 -5.80 -13.16
CA LYS A 135 -7.88 -7.22 -13.52
C LYS A 135 -8.06 -8.13 -12.30
N ILE A 136 -7.45 -7.76 -11.16
CA ILE A 136 -7.62 -8.49 -9.89
C ILE A 136 -9.10 -8.47 -9.48
N MET A 137 -9.73 -7.30 -9.48
CA MET A 137 -11.15 -7.16 -9.16
C MET A 137 -12.03 -8.03 -10.06
N GLU A 138 -11.83 -7.97 -11.38
CA GLU A 138 -12.57 -8.78 -12.37
C GLU A 138 -12.37 -10.28 -12.15
N HIS A 139 -11.15 -10.72 -11.81
CA HIS A 139 -10.87 -12.11 -11.48
C HIS A 139 -11.64 -12.61 -10.26
N PHE A 140 -11.74 -11.80 -9.19
CA PHE A 140 -12.50 -12.17 -7.99
C PHE A 140 -14.01 -12.09 -8.20
N ILE A 141 -14.51 -11.17 -9.04
CA ILE A 141 -15.92 -11.11 -9.42
C ILE A 141 -16.34 -12.35 -10.20
N GLY A 142 -15.52 -12.77 -11.18
CA GLY A 142 -15.78 -13.99 -11.95
C GLY A 142 -15.89 -15.26 -11.10
N ASN A 143 -15.25 -15.25 -9.91
CA ASN A 143 -15.30 -16.34 -8.93
C ASN A 143 -16.43 -16.18 -7.90
N GLY A 144 -17.41 -15.30 -8.13
CA GLY A 144 -18.63 -15.18 -7.32
C GLY A 144 -18.66 -14.02 -6.30
N ALA A 145 -17.70 -13.09 -6.34
CA ALA A 145 -17.75 -11.88 -5.51
C ALA A 145 -18.64 -10.80 -6.16
N THR A 146 -19.49 -10.14 -5.36
CA THR A 146 -20.33 -9.02 -5.85
C THR A 146 -19.47 -7.77 -6.10
N MET A 147 -19.61 -7.14 -7.27
CA MET A 147 -18.84 -5.95 -7.68
C MET A 147 -18.82 -4.82 -6.65
N SER A 148 -19.94 -4.59 -5.95
CA SER A 148 -20.08 -3.51 -4.96
C SER A 148 -19.29 -3.74 -3.66
N GLN A 149 -18.70 -4.93 -3.48
CA GLN A 149 -18.03 -5.33 -2.24
C GLN A 149 -16.51 -5.53 -2.39
N PHE A 150 -15.99 -5.62 -3.62
CA PHE A 150 -14.57 -5.86 -3.80
C PHE A 150 -13.77 -4.61 -3.43
N LYS A 151 -12.91 -4.75 -2.41
CA LYS A 151 -11.91 -3.75 -2.05
C LYS A 151 -10.57 -4.44 -2.01
N THR A 152 -9.59 -3.84 -2.68
CA THR A 152 -8.20 -4.26 -2.60
C THR A 152 -7.78 -4.25 -1.12
N PRO A 153 -7.38 -5.39 -0.54
CA PRO A 153 -6.88 -5.42 0.82
C PRO A 153 -5.51 -4.70 0.84
N ARG A 154 -5.20 -3.95 1.90
CA ARG A 154 -3.95 -3.17 1.95
C ARG A 154 -2.73 -4.02 2.32
N CYS A 155 -2.98 -5.17 2.93
CA CYS A 155 -2.04 -6.26 3.09
C CYS A 155 -2.72 -7.55 2.62
N THR A 156 -1.98 -8.51 2.08
CA THR A 156 -2.56 -9.77 1.61
C THR A 156 -1.61 -10.94 1.84
N THR A 157 -2.19 -12.10 2.12
CA THR A 157 -1.50 -13.41 2.12
C THR A 157 -2.08 -14.34 1.04
N ASN A 158 -3.04 -13.84 0.25
CA ASN A 158 -3.72 -14.63 -0.76
C ASN A 158 -2.79 -14.91 -1.95
N GLN A 159 -2.39 -16.17 -2.11
CA GLN A 159 -1.43 -16.60 -3.12
C GLN A 159 -1.92 -16.37 -4.56
N ALA A 160 -3.22 -16.45 -4.84
CA ALA A 160 -3.75 -16.17 -6.17
C ALA A 160 -3.58 -14.69 -6.53
N LEU A 161 -3.87 -13.80 -5.58
CA LEU A 161 -3.67 -12.36 -5.73
C LEU A 161 -2.18 -12.02 -5.90
N LEU A 162 -1.31 -12.61 -5.07
CA LEU A 162 0.15 -12.40 -5.17
C LEU A 162 0.71 -12.87 -6.51
N LYS A 163 0.22 -13.98 -7.07
CA LYS A 163 0.61 -14.44 -8.42
C LYS A 163 0.27 -13.40 -9.49
N ILE A 164 -0.94 -12.84 -9.45
CA ILE A 164 -1.36 -11.80 -10.41
C ILE A 164 -0.48 -10.55 -10.26
N LEU A 165 -0.25 -10.07 -9.03
CA LEU A 165 0.62 -8.91 -8.78
C LEU A 165 2.05 -9.13 -9.30
N ASN A 166 2.64 -10.29 -9.00
CA ASN A 166 3.99 -10.61 -9.45
C ASN A 166 4.08 -10.72 -10.96
N LEU A 167 3.07 -11.30 -11.61
CA LEU A 167 3.00 -11.43 -13.06
C LEU A 167 2.97 -10.06 -13.76
N TYR A 168 2.22 -9.11 -13.20
CA TYR A 168 2.08 -7.76 -13.76
C TYR A 168 3.05 -6.74 -13.15
N THR A 169 4.05 -7.17 -12.38
CA THR A 169 5.09 -6.27 -11.87
C THR A 169 6.06 -5.91 -12.99
N VAL A 170 6.18 -4.62 -13.30
CA VAL A 170 7.06 -4.09 -14.35
C VAL A 170 8.39 -3.58 -13.82
N LYS A 171 8.46 -3.15 -12.55
CA LYS A 171 9.68 -2.66 -11.91
C LYS A 171 9.73 -3.06 -10.44
N ARG A 172 10.93 -3.28 -9.91
CA ARG A 172 11.20 -3.60 -8.51
C ARG A 172 12.31 -2.72 -7.97
N PHE A 173 12.12 -2.19 -6.77
CA PHE A 173 13.09 -1.36 -6.07
C PHE A 173 13.27 -1.89 -4.66
N TYR A 174 14.50 -1.96 -4.18
CA TYR A 174 14.80 -2.35 -2.81
C TYR A 174 15.34 -1.16 -2.04
N SER A 175 14.81 -0.94 -0.85
CA SER A 175 15.21 0.16 0.01
C SER A 175 16.68 0.04 0.44
N THR A 176 17.35 1.19 0.49
CA THR A 176 18.70 1.33 1.02
C THR A 176 18.74 2.22 2.27
N THR A 177 17.61 2.47 2.94
CA THR A 177 17.50 3.39 4.08
C THR A 177 18.40 3.01 5.27
N TYR A 178 18.59 1.71 5.50
CA TYR A 178 19.34 1.18 6.65
C TYR A 178 20.58 0.38 6.23
N LYS A 179 21.08 0.59 5.01
CA LYS A 179 22.35 -0.01 4.52
C LYS A 179 23.55 0.82 4.94
#